data_AF-A0A9W8XDV9-F1
#
_entry.id   AF-A0A9W8XDV9-F1
#
_cell.length_a   1.000
_cell.length_b   1.000
_cell.length_c   1.000
_cell.angle_alpha   90.00
_cell.angle_beta   90.00
_cell.angle_gamma   90.00
#
_symmetry.space_group_name_H-M   'P 1'
#
loop_
_entity.id
_entity.type
_entity.pdbx_description
1 polymer ?
#
loop_
_entity_poly.entity_id
_entity_poly.type
_entity_poly.pdbx_seq_one_letter_code
_entity_poly.pdbx_strand_id
1 'polypeptide(L)'
;MPGSRVSVTKDKSEELDTSWRAGWKRAYNARGVGLAWENPYLWPEQKSTIVFAKPSEDTYKDKPIEAPASRHSLATRGKWSAVAIHCGYLALNYLAMSLYFEHRVSATVGGFVPSDLSPEKEGILRRLFQQMNSADPTASPVTVRELQIRLLLAANKFIPDVLSLSAFHDFLAIIFIATGIDQPWEWPPLFGPLTEAYTMRRFWANFWHRLVYKSFNFHASTFTKMLRIPQGTSFSRILNNCLVFVLSAIMHATVTWLYGGKCAWGRGTMVFWCIQPMSFVLEGLVQYNWKQYRKSALWWANPSVVAAFERVVGYGWVVAWLMWCAPKADFAFQNCRV
;
A
#
# COMPACT_ATOMS: atom_id res chain seq x y z
N MET A 1 -24.99 13.80 -17.51
CA MET A 1 -24.34 15.08 -17.87
C MET A 1 -22.83 14.87 -17.90
N PRO A 2 -22.11 15.33 -18.92
CA PRO A 2 -20.71 14.99 -19.11
C PRO A 2 -19.84 15.76 -18.10
N GLY A 3 -19.19 15.01 -17.21
CA GLY A 3 -18.33 15.53 -16.15
C GLY A 3 -17.13 16.28 -16.73
N SER A 4 -17.01 17.53 -16.31
CA SER A 4 -15.94 18.46 -16.64
C SER A 4 -14.56 17.84 -16.39
N ARG A 5 -13.81 17.60 -17.49
CA ARG A 5 -12.37 17.37 -17.44
C ARG A 5 -11.72 18.66 -16.94
N VAL A 6 -11.18 18.63 -15.72
CA VAL A 6 -10.31 19.71 -15.25
C VAL A 6 -8.99 19.59 -16.02
N SER A 7 -8.82 20.44 -17.04
CA SER A 7 -7.50 20.80 -17.55
C SER A 7 -6.84 21.68 -16.48
N VAL A 8 -5.74 21.21 -15.92
CA VAL A 8 -4.85 22.07 -15.14
C VAL A 8 -4.30 23.09 -16.13
N THR A 9 -4.80 24.33 -16.07
CA THR A 9 -4.19 25.46 -16.75
C THR A 9 -2.78 25.59 -16.20
N LYS A 10 -1.81 25.35 -17.09
CA LYS A 10 -0.38 25.46 -16.84
C LYS A 10 -0.09 26.85 -16.29
N ASP A 11 0.15 26.95 -14.99
CA ASP A 11 0.48 28.21 -14.36
C ASP A 11 1.83 28.68 -14.90
N LYS A 12 1.88 29.93 -15.34
CA LYS A 12 3.08 30.55 -15.94
C LYS A 12 4.21 30.74 -14.92
N SER A 13 4.02 30.35 -13.66
CA SER A 13 5.03 30.34 -12.60
C SER A 13 5.96 29.12 -12.63
N GLU A 14 5.75 28.14 -13.50
CA GLU A 14 6.78 27.14 -13.84
C GLU A 14 7.84 27.75 -14.79
N GLU A 15 8.43 28.89 -14.41
CA GLU A 15 9.82 29.11 -14.81
C GLU A 15 10.60 27.91 -14.25
N LEU A 16 11.24 27.16 -15.13
CA LEU A 16 12.11 26.04 -14.77
C LEU A 16 13.15 26.56 -13.79
N ASP A 17 12.90 26.41 -12.49
CA ASP A 17 13.90 26.70 -11.46
C ASP A 17 15.11 25.81 -11.78
N THR A 18 16.17 26.45 -12.26
CA THR A 18 17.46 25.86 -12.64
C THR A 18 18.47 25.98 -11.50
N SER A 19 18.04 26.45 -10.32
CA SER A 19 18.92 26.51 -9.16
C SER A 19 19.49 25.13 -8.85
N TRP A 20 20.71 25.11 -8.32
CA TRP A 20 21.33 23.87 -7.83
C TRP A 20 20.40 23.14 -6.83
N ARG A 21 19.58 23.88 -6.09
CA ARG A 21 18.60 23.36 -5.14
C ARG A 21 17.46 22.64 -5.86
N ALA A 22 16.95 23.17 -6.96
CA ALA A 22 15.97 22.49 -7.80
C ALA A 22 16.58 21.25 -8.48
N GLY A 23 17.82 21.33 -8.95
CA GLY A 23 18.57 20.17 -9.46
C GLY A 23 18.73 19.06 -8.42
N TRP A 24 19.16 19.42 -7.20
CA TRP A 24 19.27 18.52 -6.05
C TRP A 24 17.93 17.85 -5.70
N LYS A 25 16.85 18.63 -5.64
CA LYS A 25 15.50 18.12 -5.36
C LYS A 25 15.01 17.16 -6.43
N ARG A 26 15.32 17.41 -7.71
CA ARG A 26 14.98 16.51 -8.83
C ARG A 26 15.81 15.23 -8.84
N ALA A 27 17.08 15.30 -8.44
CA ALA A 27 17.98 14.15 -8.39
C ALA A 27 17.67 13.18 -7.23
N TYR A 28 17.25 13.71 -6.07
CA TYR A 28 16.98 12.92 -4.86
C TYR A 28 15.47 12.84 -4.56
N ASN A 29 14.76 12.11 -5.41
CA ASN A 29 13.29 12.09 -5.53
C ASN A 29 12.52 11.24 -4.48
N ALA A 30 13.16 10.69 -3.44
CA ALA A 30 12.42 9.94 -2.41
C ALA A 30 11.50 10.83 -1.55
N ARG A 31 11.70 12.15 -1.60
CA ARG A 31 11.08 13.16 -0.72
C ARG A 31 9.74 13.66 -1.26
N GLY A 32 9.61 13.76 -2.59
CA GLY A 32 8.45 14.35 -3.26
C GLY A 32 7.37 13.38 -3.73
N VAL A 33 7.37 12.13 -3.25
CA VAL A 33 6.46 11.09 -3.77
C VAL A 33 4.99 11.49 -3.53
N GLY A 34 4.28 11.87 -4.60
CA GLY A 34 2.89 12.38 -4.50
C GLY A 34 2.73 13.89 -4.30
N LEU A 35 3.80 14.69 -4.41
CA LEU A 35 3.76 16.15 -4.34
C LEU A 35 3.63 16.81 -5.73
N ALA A 36 3.18 18.07 -5.77
CA ALA A 36 2.98 18.83 -7.01
C ALA A 36 4.28 19.11 -7.81
N TRP A 37 5.45 19.17 -7.16
CA TRP A 37 6.75 19.40 -7.80
C TRP A 37 7.53 18.11 -8.11
N GLU A 38 6.91 16.95 -7.86
CA GLU A 38 7.45 15.68 -8.32
C GLU A 38 7.58 15.72 -9.84
N ASN A 39 8.81 15.56 -10.37
CA ASN A 39 9.13 15.90 -11.75
C ASN A 39 8.11 15.34 -12.78
N PRO A 40 7.30 16.19 -13.44
CA PRO A 40 6.23 15.76 -14.33
C PRO A 40 6.75 15.14 -15.63
N TYR A 41 7.97 15.50 -16.05
CA TYR A 41 8.58 15.08 -17.31
C TYR A 41 9.10 13.65 -17.30
N LEU A 42 9.39 13.10 -16.12
CA LEU A 42 9.79 11.70 -16.05
C LEU A 42 8.62 10.76 -16.40
N TRP A 43 7.35 11.15 -16.15
CA TRP A 43 6.18 10.27 -16.35
C TRP A 43 4.86 11.02 -16.65
N PRO A 44 4.70 11.62 -17.84
CA PRO A 44 3.54 12.45 -18.21
C PRO A 44 2.20 11.70 -18.24
N GLU A 45 2.21 10.37 -18.32
CA GLU A 45 1.01 9.53 -18.35
C GLU A 45 0.49 9.18 -16.94
N GLN A 46 1.28 9.38 -15.89
CA GLN A 46 0.99 8.90 -14.53
C GLN A 46 0.43 10.03 -13.66
N LYS A 47 -0.88 10.30 -13.75
CA LYS A 47 -1.56 11.30 -12.91
C LYS A 47 -1.61 10.82 -11.45
N SER A 48 -1.05 11.61 -10.54
CA SER A 48 -1.14 11.35 -9.09
C SER A 48 -2.60 11.38 -8.64
N THR A 49 -3.03 10.38 -7.87
CA THR A 49 -4.39 10.32 -7.28
C THR A 49 -4.55 11.27 -6.09
N ILE A 50 -3.45 11.72 -5.48
CA ILE A 50 -3.41 12.70 -4.39
C ILE A 50 -2.26 13.65 -4.71
N VAL A 51 -2.53 14.95 -4.83
CA VAL A 51 -1.52 15.99 -5.04
C VAL A 51 -1.50 16.84 -3.78
N PHE A 52 -0.43 16.76 -2.99
CA PHE A 52 -0.21 17.75 -1.95
C PHE A 52 0.40 19.00 -2.61
N ALA A 53 -0.37 20.08 -2.62
CA ALA A 53 0.04 21.35 -3.22
C ALA A 53 0.85 22.19 -2.24
N LYS A 54 1.79 23.00 -2.78
CA LYS A 54 2.39 24.11 -2.04
C LYS A 54 1.27 25.12 -1.72
N PRO A 55 1.12 25.59 -0.47
CA PRO A 55 0.22 26.69 -0.20
C PRO A 55 0.76 27.95 -0.90
N SER A 56 -0.02 28.54 -1.81
CA SER A 56 0.22 29.91 -2.29
C SER A 56 -0.74 30.88 -1.58
N GLU A 57 -0.31 32.11 -1.34
CA GLU A 57 -1.17 33.18 -0.81
C GLU A 57 -2.38 33.47 -1.73
N ASP A 58 -2.27 33.15 -3.03
CA ASP A 58 -3.32 33.38 -4.04
C ASP A 58 -4.33 32.22 -4.17
N THR A 59 -4.01 31.01 -3.71
CA THR A 59 -4.88 29.83 -3.92
C THR A 59 -6.15 29.85 -3.04
N TYR A 60 -6.24 30.78 -2.08
CA TYR A 60 -7.43 30.91 -1.21
C TYR A 60 -8.59 31.69 -1.83
N LYS A 61 -8.41 32.34 -2.99
CA LYS A 61 -9.43 33.27 -3.50
C LYS A 61 -10.47 32.65 -4.42
N ASP A 62 -10.14 31.70 -5.30
CA ASP A 62 -11.04 31.40 -6.43
C ASP A 62 -11.36 29.93 -6.78
N LYS A 63 -10.94 28.93 -5.99
CA LYS A 63 -11.50 27.55 -6.07
C LYS A 63 -10.99 26.65 -4.94
N PRO A 64 -11.86 25.90 -4.24
CA PRO A 64 -11.41 24.86 -3.32
C PRO A 64 -10.93 23.68 -4.16
N ILE A 65 -9.64 23.64 -4.50
CA ILE A 65 -8.99 22.34 -4.63
C ILE A 65 -9.01 21.81 -3.21
N GLU A 66 -9.91 20.87 -2.92
CA GLU A 66 -9.85 20.07 -1.69
C GLU A 66 -8.54 19.27 -1.71
N ALA A 67 -7.42 19.96 -1.43
CA ALA A 67 -6.31 19.30 -0.78
C ALA A 67 -6.94 18.64 0.44
N PRO A 68 -6.84 17.30 0.59
CA PRO A 68 -7.50 16.63 1.69
C PRO A 68 -7.09 17.38 2.94
N ALA A 69 -8.09 17.95 3.62
CA ALA A 69 -7.92 18.70 4.86
C ALA A 69 -7.48 17.69 5.93
N SER A 70 -6.27 17.18 5.78
CA SER A 70 -5.64 16.40 6.82
C SER A 70 -5.37 17.42 7.92
N ARG A 71 -5.87 17.13 9.12
CA ARG A 71 -5.60 17.93 10.33
C ARG A 71 -4.09 18.09 10.60
N HIS A 72 -3.26 17.37 9.84
CA HIS A 72 -1.80 17.35 9.84
C HIS A 72 -1.19 17.98 8.58
N SER A 73 -1.84 18.96 7.95
CA SER A 73 -1.23 19.70 6.85
C SER A 73 -0.01 20.47 7.37
N LEU A 74 1.16 19.85 7.29
CA LEU A 74 2.48 20.43 7.60
C LEU A 74 2.76 21.66 6.74
N ALA A 75 1.98 21.85 5.68
CA ALA A 75 2.12 22.96 4.75
C ALA A 75 1.82 24.34 5.33
N THR A 76 1.16 24.40 6.49
CA THR A 76 0.89 25.66 7.20
C THR A 76 1.79 25.85 8.43
N ARG A 77 2.71 24.92 8.69
CA ARG A 77 3.50 24.91 9.93
C ARG A 77 4.87 25.55 9.73
N GLY A 78 5.33 26.29 10.74
CA GLY A 78 6.70 26.79 10.78
C GLY A 78 7.73 25.65 10.89
N LYS A 79 8.97 25.92 10.47
CA LYS A 79 10.08 24.96 10.45
C LYS A 79 10.21 24.15 11.74
N TRP A 80 10.33 24.81 12.89
CA TRP A 80 10.55 24.13 14.17
C TRP A 80 9.31 23.41 14.69
N SER A 81 8.11 23.91 14.37
CA SER A 81 6.86 23.18 14.67
C SER A 81 6.77 21.88 13.87
N ALA A 82 7.16 21.90 12.59
CA ALA A 82 7.20 20.70 11.76
C ALA A 82 8.25 19.69 12.27
N VAL A 83 9.45 20.15 12.62
CA VAL A 83 10.48 19.31 13.24
C VAL A 83 9.95 18.65 14.52
N ALA A 84 9.31 19.42 15.41
CA ALA A 84 8.73 18.88 16.64
C ALA A 84 7.64 17.82 16.38
N ILE A 85 6.80 18.03 15.37
CA ILE A 85 5.78 17.05 14.95
C ILE A 85 6.43 15.75 14.48
N HIS A 86 7.46 15.83 13.61
CA HIS A 86 8.17 14.64 13.15
C HIS A 86 8.92 13.93 14.29
N CYS A 87 9.49 14.66 15.26
CA CYS A 87 10.04 14.05 16.47
C CYS A 87 8.97 13.27 17.25
N GLY A 88 7.76 13.83 17.36
CA GLY A 88 6.61 13.16 17.97
C GLY A 88 6.21 11.89 17.23
N TYR A 89 6.13 11.93 15.89
CA TYR A 89 5.84 10.75 15.08
C TYR A 89 6.94 9.70 15.15
N LEU A 90 8.21 10.10 15.12
CA LEU A 90 9.34 9.20 15.29
C LEU A 90 9.27 8.45 16.63
N ALA A 91 9.03 9.19 17.72
CA ALA A 91 8.87 8.61 19.05
C ALA A 91 7.65 7.69 19.14
N LEU A 92 6.52 8.09 18.55
CA LEU A 92 5.29 7.29 18.51
C LEU A 92 5.49 6.00 17.72
N ASN A 93 6.08 6.07 16.53
CA ASN A 93 6.36 4.90 15.69
C ASN A 93 7.34 3.95 16.37
N TYR A 94 8.37 4.48 17.03
CA TYR A 94 9.31 3.69 17.83
C TYR A 94 8.60 2.99 19.00
N LEU A 95 7.82 3.72 19.80
CA LEU A 95 7.08 3.15 20.93
C LEU A 95 6.08 2.07 20.46
N ALA A 96 5.31 2.37 19.41
CA ALA A 96 4.37 1.42 18.82
C ALA A 96 5.08 0.16 18.32
N MET A 97 6.28 0.31 17.73
CA MET A 97 7.09 -0.81 17.27
C MET A 97 7.57 -1.66 18.45
N SER A 98 8.09 -1.04 19.50
CA SER A 98 8.54 -1.74 20.71
C SER A 98 7.39 -2.52 21.36
N LEU A 99 6.23 -1.87 21.57
CA LEU A 99 5.02 -2.51 22.10
C LEU A 99 4.52 -3.64 21.21
N TYR A 100 4.55 -3.45 19.89
CA TYR A 100 4.18 -4.50 18.94
C TYR A 100 5.10 -5.71 19.10
N PHE A 101 6.42 -5.51 19.10
CA PHE A 101 7.36 -6.62 19.21
C PHE A 101 7.31 -7.31 20.59
N GLU A 102 7.10 -6.57 21.66
CA GLU A 102 6.98 -7.11 23.02
C GLU A 102 5.72 -7.96 23.21
N HIS A 103 4.57 -7.51 22.69
CA HIS A 103 3.30 -8.17 22.96
C HIS A 103 2.79 -9.09 21.83
N ARG A 104 3.35 -9.04 20.61
CA ARG A 104 2.76 -9.72 19.42
C ARG A 104 2.51 -11.23 19.60
N VAL A 105 3.45 -11.97 20.21
CA VAL A 105 3.34 -13.44 20.34
C VAL A 105 2.68 -13.83 21.67
N SER A 106 3.15 -13.24 22.78
CA SER A 106 2.72 -13.61 24.12
C SER A 106 1.25 -13.28 24.36
N ALA A 107 0.78 -12.11 23.91
CA ALA A 107 -0.61 -11.70 24.12
C ALA A 107 -1.63 -12.43 23.22
N THR A 108 -1.20 -12.98 22.08
CA THR A 108 -2.13 -13.53 21.07
C THR A 108 -2.22 -15.05 21.11
N VAL A 109 -1.09 -15.76 21.22
CA VAL A 109 -1.05 -17.24 21.05
C VAL A 109 -0.17 -17.97 22.07
N GLY A 110 0.42 -17.25 23.04
CA GLY A 110 1.27 -17.81 24.09
C GLY A 110 2.64 -18.35 23.63
N GLY A 111 2.89 -18.39 22.32
CA GLY A 111 4.09 -18.96 21.70
C GLY A 111 3.75 -19.71 20.41
N PHE A 112 4.71 -19.80 19.48
CA PHE A 112 4.60 -20.67 18.32
C PHE A 112 5.03 -22.10 18.68
N VAL A 113 4.29 -23.10 18.21
CA VAL A 113 4.70 -24.51 18.25
C VAL A 113 4.98 -25.00 16.82
N PRO A 114 5.87 -25.99 16.62
CA PRO A 114 6.22 -26.45 15.26
C PRO A 114 5.02 -26.90 14.42
N SER A 115 3.97 -27.43 15.05
CA SER A 115 2.75 -27.85 14.36
C SER A 115 1.91 -26.68 13.84
N ASP A 116 2.14 -25.44 14.27
CA ASP A 116 1.39 -24.27 13.82
C ASP A 116 1.65 -23.94 12.34
N LEU A 117 2.86 -24.22 11.86
CA LEU A 117 3.31 -23.94 10.50
C LEU A 117 3.60 -25.22 9.71
N SER A 118 2.97 -26.34 10.09
CA SER A 118 3.11 -27.61 9.36
C SER A 118 2.65 -27.47 7.90
N PRO A 119 3.29 -28.19 6.94
CA PRO A 119 2.97 -28.05 5.51
C PRO A 119 1.49 -28.30 5.16
N GLU A 120 0.83 -29.21 5.88
CA GLU A 120 -0.59 -29.52 5.69
C GLU A 120 -1.51 -28.31 5.94
N LYS A 121 -1.10 -27.39 6.81
CA LYS A 121 -1.87 -26.21 7.18
C LYS A 121 -1.77 -25.08 6.17
N GLU A 122 -0.83 -25.12 5.22
CA GLU A 122 -0.64 -24.06 4.23
C GLU A 122 -1.92 -23.79 3.40
N GLY A 123 -2.62 -24.87 3.02
CA GLY A 123 -3.80 -24.86 2.16
C GLY A 123 -5.14 -24.68 2.90
N ILE A 124 -5.34 -23.57 3.60
CA ILE A 124 -6.57 -23.34 4.40
C ILE A 124 -7.88 -23.40 3.61
N LEU A 125 -7.94 -22.85 2.39
CA LEU A 125 -9.20 -22.86 1.60
C LEU A 125 -9.63 -24.28 1.22
N ARG A 126 -8.67 -25.13 0.82
CA ARG A 126 -8.92 -26.54 0.52
C ARG A 126 -9.46 -27.26 1.76
N ARG A 127 -8.85 -27.02 2.93
CA ARG A 127 -9.25 -27.63 4.20
C ARG A 127 -10.61 -27.15 4.68
N LEU A 128 -10.92 -25.85 4.55
CA LEU A 128 -12.25 -25.31 4.86
C LEU A 128 -13.31 -25.94 3.96
N PHE A 129 -13.04 -26.06 2.66
CA PHE A 129 -13.97 -26.70 1.73
C PHE A 129 -14.20 -28.18 2.06
N GLN A 130 -13.14 -28.92 2.39
CA GLN A 130 -13.23 -30.30 2.84
C GLN A 130 -14.05 -30.40 4.13
N GLN A 131 -13.78 -29.57 5.13
CA GLN A 131 -14.49 -29.58 6.41
C GLN A 131 -15.99 -29.23 6.28
N MET A 132 -16.36 -28.38 5.31
CA MET A 132 -17.76 -28.04 5.05
C MET A 132 -18.52 -29.12 4.28
N ASN A 133 -17.85 -29.86 3.38
CA ASN A 133 -18.52 -30.75 2.41
C ASN A 133 -18.23 -32.24 2.62
N SER A 134 -17.23 -32.58 3.43
CA SER A 134 -16.79 -33.95 3.68
C SER A 134 -16.71 -34.20 5.18
N ALA A 135 -17.43 -35.20 5.66
CA ALA A 135 -17.22 -35.78 6.99
C ALA A 135 -15.98 -36.70 6.99
N ASP A 136 -14.90 -36.29 6.34
CA ASP A 136 -13.65 -37.06 6.29
C ASP A 136 -12.96 -36.94 7.65
N PRO A 137 -12.92 -38.01 8.46
CA PRO A 137 -12.32 -37.97 9.80
C PRO A 137 -10.80 -37.80 9.76
N THR A 138 -10.16 -37.89 8.58
CA THR A 138 -8.71 -37.72 8.40
C THR A 138 -8.31 -36.28 8.09
N ALA A 139 -9.26 -35.39 7.77
CA ALA A 139 -8.97 -34.01 7.45
C ALA A 139 -8.64 -33.20 8.72
N SER A 140 -7.45 -32.61 8.78
CA SER A 140 -7.05 -31.73 9.88
C SER A 140 -7.97 -30.49 9.95
N PRO A 141 -8.76 -30.29 11.02
CA PRO A 141 -9.75 -29.22 11.09
C PRO A 141 -9.08 -27.85 11.21
N VAL A 142 -9.71 -26.82 10.65
CA VAL A 142 -9.26 -25.43 10.80
C VAL A 142 -9.65 -24.95 12.19
N THR A 143 -8.66 -24.57 12.99
CA THR A 143 -8.84 -24.20 14.40
C THR A 143 -8.81 -22.68 14.59
N VAL A 144 -9.39 -22.19 15.70
CA VAL A 144 -9.28 -20.77 16.11
C VAL A 144 -7.82 -20.36 16.27
N ARG A 145 -6.97 -21.23 16.83
CA ARG A 145 -5.52 -21.00 16.94
C ARG A 145 -4.89 -20.76 15.57
N GLU A 146 -5.23 -21.55 14.57
CA GLU A 146 -4.72 -21.35 13.21
C GLU A 146 -5.15 -19.99 12.64
N LEU A 147 -6.40 -19.57 12.86
CA LEU A 147 -6.87 -18.25 12.41
C LEU A 147 -6.13 -17.10 13.13
N GLN A 148 -5.90 -17.21 14.44
CA GLN A 148 -5.11 -16.24 15.20
C GLN A 148 -3.67 -16.13 14.68
N ILE A 149 -3.05 -17.27 14.37
CA ILE A 149 -1.69 -17.32 13.82
C ILE A 149 -1.65 -16.68 12.43
N ARG A 150 -2.61 -17.00 11.56
CA ARG A 150 -2.69 -16.39 10.22
C ARG A 150 -2.90 -14.89 10.28
N LEU A 151 -3.72 -14.41 11.22
CA LEU A 151 -3.90 -12.98 11.47
C LEU A 151 -2.60 -12.33 11.95
N LEU A 152 -1.89 -12.97 12.88
CA LEU A 152 -0.60 -12.49 13.38
C LEU A 152 0.46 -12.44 12.28
N LEU A 153 0.54 -13.44 11.40
CA LEU A 153 1.48 -13.47 10.27
C LEU A 153 1.12 -12.40 9.23
N ALA A 154 -0.17 -12.20 8.94
CA ALA A 154 -0.61 -11.09 8.11
C ALA A 154 -0.24 -9.73 8.73
N ALA A 155 -0.45 -9.54 10.03
CA ALA A 155 -0.06 -8.33 10.74
C ALA A 155 1.47 -8.10 10.71
N ASN A 156 2.25 -9.15 10.97
CA ASN A 156 3.72 -9.13 10.91
C ASN A 156 4.25 -8.77 9.52
N LYS A 157 3.49 -9.04 8.47
CA LYS A 157 3.87 -8.71 7.10
C LYS A 157 3.82 -7.20 6.81
N PHE A 158 3.00 -6.43 7.53
CA PHE A 158 2.75 -5.03 7.20
C PHE A 158 3.05 -4.05 8.33
N ILE A 159 2.73 -4.38 9.59
CA ILE A 159 2.88 -3.44 10.72
C ILE A 159 4.35 -3.04 10.92
N PRO A 160 5.32 -3.97 10.95
CA PRO A 160 6.73 -3.58 11.07
C PRO A 160 7.21 -2.68 9.94
N ASP A 161 6.79 -2.95 8.71
CA ASP A 161 7.16 -2.15 7.54
C ASP A 161 6.57 -0.73 7.64
N VAL A 162 5.30 -0.61 8.06
CA VAL A 162 4.65 0.69 8.27
C VAL A 162 5.37 1.51 9.33
N LEU A 163 5.66 0.91 10.49
CA LEU A 163 6.27 1.62 11.62
C LEU A 163 7.73 1.98 11.35
N SER A 164 8.53 1.03 10.82
CA SER A 164 9.95 1.26 10.54
C SER A 164 10.16 2.27 9.41
N LEU A 165 9.46 2.12 8.28
CA LEU A 165 9.62 3.03 7.15
C LEU A 165 9.10 4.44 7.49
N SER A 166 8.01 4.54 8.26
CA SER A 166 7.54 5.84 8.77
C SER A 166 8.59 6.49 9.68
N ALA A 167 9.18 5.73 10.61
CA ALA A 167 10.23 6.23 11.48
C ALA A 167 11.46 6.71 10.68
N PHE A 168 11.93 5.95 9.70
CA PHE A 168 13.03 6.41 8.83
C PHE A 168 12.66 7.65 8.03
N HIS A 169 11.42 7.73 7.53
CA HIS A 169 10.92 8.90 6.83
C HIS A 169 10.90 10.14 7.72
N ASP A 170 10.37 10.03 8.94
CA ASP A 170 10.34 11.13 9.92
C ASP A 170 11.74 11.56 10.36
N PHE A 171 12.64 10.60 10.57
CA PHE A 171 14.04 10.89 10.89
C PHE A 171 14.72 11.72 9.80
N LEU A 172 14.53 11.35 8.53
CA LEU A 172 15.06 12.11 7.41
C LEU A 172 14.37 13.49 7.31
N ALA A 173 13.05 13.56 7.50
CA ALA A 173 12.31 14.83 7.51
C ALA A 173 12.89 15.81 8.53
N ILE A 174 13.20 15.35 9.74
CA ILE A 174 13.85 16.16 10.78
C ILE A 174 15.16 16.76 10.26
N ILE A 175 16.05 15.94 9.69
CA ILE A 175 17.36 16.40 9.19
C ILE A 175 17.19 17.44 8.08
N PHE A 176 16.37 17.15 7.07
CA PHE A 176 16.24 18.00 5.89
C PHE A 176 15.47 19.30 6.16
N ILE A 177 14.46 19.27 7.05
CA ILE A 177 13.74 20.47 7.46
C ILE A 177 14.61 21.31 8.42
N ALA A 178 15.29 20.68 9.39
CA ALA A 178 16.14 21.40 10.36
C ALA A 178 17.34 22.10 9.70
N THR A 179 17.92 21.51 8.66
CA THR A 179 18.98 22.14 7.85
C THR A 179 18.44 23.20 6.88
N GLY A 180 17.12 23.28 6.69
CA GLY A 180 16.49 24.24 5.77
C GLY A 180 16.64 23.87 4.28
N ILE A 181 17.11 22.66 3.99
CA ILE A 181 17.20 22.13 2.62
C ILE A 181 15.80 21.94 2.05
N ASP A 182 14.88 21.41 2.86
CA ASP A 182 13.49 21.17 2.50
C ASP A 182 12.52 21.94 3.41
N GLN A 183 11.32 22.16 2.91
CA GLN A 183 10.20 22.79 3.61
C GLN A 183 9.30 21.72 4.25
N PRO A 184 8.54 22.07 5.31
CA PRO A 184 7.64 21.13 5.98
C PRO A 184 6.66 20.37 5.09
N TRP A 185 6.07 21.03 4.08
CA TRP A 185 5.13 20.38 3.16
C TRP A 185 5.79 19.41 2.18
N GLU A 186 7.11 19.42 2.09
CA GLU A 186 7.88 18.53 1.23
C GLU A 186 8.05 17.12 1.81
N TRP A 187 7.55 16.90 3.04
CA TRP A 187 7.62 15.62 3.76
C TRP A 187 6.23 15.17 4.25
N PRO A 188 5.31 14.84 3.32
CA PRO A 188 4.00 14.31 3.69
C PRO A 188 4.13 12.91 4.33
N PRO A 189 3.13 12.45 5.10
CA PRO A 189 3.13 11.09 5.63
C PRO A 189 3.42 10.04 4.55
N LEU A 190 4.33 9.11 4.84
CA LEU A 190 4.80 8.10 3.88
C LEU A 190 3.69 7.13 3.45
N PHE A 191 2.81 6.78 4.39
CA PHE A 191 1.64 5.93 4.18
C PHE A 191 0.39 6.79 4.17
N GLY A 192 -0.60 6.38 3.39
CA GLY A 192 -1.91 7.00 3.41
C GLY A 192 -2.74 6.61 4.63
N PRO A 193 -3.96 7.14 4.73
CA PRO A 193 -4.85 6.84 5.85
C PRO A 193 -5.40 5.41 5.78
N LEU A 194 -5.41 4.70 6.91
CA LEU A 194 -6.02 3.37 7.05
C LEU A 194 -7.52 3.35 6.72
N THR A 195 -8.20 4.51 6.81
CA THR A 195 -9.61 4.66 6.44
C THR A 195 -9.88 4.40 4.95
N GLU A 196 -8.84 4.40 4.12
CA GLU A 196 -8.94 4.12 2.69
C GLU A 196 -8.61 2.66 2.34
N ALA A 197 -8.12 1.87 3.29
CA ALA A 197 -7.64 0.50 3.07
C ALA A 197 -8.75 -0.57 3.02
N TYR A 198 -9.95 -0.22 2.56
CA TYR A 198 -11.12 -1.12 2.54
C TYR A 198 -11.27 -1.93 1.24
N THR A 199 -10.34 -1.82 0.29
CA THR A 199 -10.27 -2.74 -0.86
C THR A 199 -8.80 -3.02 -1.16
N MET A 200 -8.45 -4.15 -1.79
CA MET A 200 -7.05 -4.45 -2.09
C MET A 200 -6.44 -3.44 -3.06
N ARG A 201 -7.23 -2.94 -4.02
CA ARG A 201 -6.77 -1.84 -4.89
C ARG A 201 -6.44 -0.57 -4.10
N ARG A 202 -7.31 -0.16 -3.18
CA ARG A 202 -7.07 1.04 -2.37
C ARG A 202 -5.97 0.82 -1.33
N PHE A 203 -5.86 -0.38 -0.78
CA PHE A 203 -4.77 -0.77 0.10
C PHE A 203 -3.42 -0.49 -0.58
N TRP A 204 -3.20 -0.99 -1.81
CA TRP A 204 -1.94 -0.77 -2.51
C TRP A 204 -1.78 0.61 -3.14
N ALA A 205 -2.86 1.26 -3.59
CA ALA A 205 -2.78 2.54 -4.30
C ALA A 205 -2.85 3.78 -3.40
N ASN A 206 -3.59 3.71 -2.30
CA ASN A 206 -3.88 4.86 -1.44
C ASN A 206 -3.20 4.74 -0.08
N PHE A 207 -3.20 3.55 0.54
CA PHE A 207 -2.63 3.35 1.87
C PHE A 207 -1.13 3.02 1.81
N TRP A 208 -0.73 2.05 1.00
CA TRP A 208 0.63 1.57 0.92
C TRP A 208 1.59 2.63 0.37
N HIS A 209 2.83 2.65 0.88
CA HIS A 209 3.84 3.62 0.47
C HIS A 209 4.13 3.53 -1.05
N ARG A 210 4.51 4.67 -1.64
CA ARG A 210 4.74 4.80 -3.09
C ARG A 210 6.21 4.84 -3.51
N LEU A 211 7.14 4.59 -2.57
CA LEU A 211 8.60 4.67 -2.77
C LEU A 211 9.11 4.01 -4.06
N VAL A 212 8.61 2.80 -4.37
CA VAL A 212 9.04 2.01 -5.55
C VAL A 212 8.05 2.06 -6.70
N TYR A 213 6.89 2.70 -6.51
CA TYR A 213 5.77 2.64 -7.45
C TYR A 213 6.18 3.16 -8.82
N LYS A 214 6.85 4.32 -8.89
CA LYS A 214 7.26 4.93 -10.16
C LYS A 214 8.33 4.12 -10.89
N SER A 215 9.36 3.67 -10.18
CA SER A 215 10.43 2.85 -10.76
C SER A 215 9.87 1.58 -11.39
N PHE A 216 9.00 0.86 -10.68
CA PHE A 216 8.40 -0.35 -11.22
C PHE A 216 7.39 -0.08 -12.35
N ASN A 217 6.60 0.99 -12.27
CA ASN A 217 5.72 1.38 -13.38
C ASN A 217 6.51 1.81 -14.62
N PHE A 218 7.67 2.44 -14.45
CA PHE A 218 8.55 2.79 -15.57
C PHE A 218 9.05 1.53 -16.28
N HIS A 219 9.58 0.55 -15.54
CA HIS A 219 10.03 -0.70 -16.14
C HIS A 219 8.88 -1.49 -16.77
N ALA A 220 7.73 -1.58 -16.09
CA ALA A 220 6.55 -2.26 -16.61
C ALA A 220 6.00 -1.60 -17.89
N SER A 221 5.86 -0.27 -17.89
CA SER A 221 5.38 0.48 -19.06
C SER A 221 6.36 0.38 -20.23
N THR A 222 7.67 0.48 -19.99
CA THR A 222 8.71 0.29 -21.01
C THR A 222 8.60 -1.09 -21.65
N PHE A 223 8.44 -2.14 -20.84
CA PHE A 223 8.24 -3.50 -21.33
C PHE A 223 6.97 -3.65 -22.18
N THR A 224 5.83 -3.12 -21.72
CA THR A 224 4.58 -3.18 -22.52
C THR A 224 4.66 -2.39 -23.83
N LYS A 225 5.36 -1.25 -23.84
CA LYS A 225 5.62 -0.44 -25.04
C LYS A 225 6.52 -1.17 -26.03
N MET A 226 7.56 -1.85 -25.54
CA MET A 226 8.44 -2.68 -26.36
C MET A 226 7.67 -3.81 -27.08
N LEU A 227 6.69 -4.40 -26.40
CA LEU A 227 5.79 -5.42 -26.96
C LEU A 227 4.64 -4.84 -27.81
N ARG A 228 4.64 -3.52 -28.06
CA ARG A 228 3.60 -2.81 -28.84
C ARG A 228 2.17 -3.04 -28.33
N ILE A 229 2.01 -3.21 -27.02
CA ILE A 229 0.70 -3.44 -26.42
C ILE A 229 -0.09 -2.13 -26.42
N PRO A 230 -1.35 -2.10 -26.92
CA PRO A 230 -2.18 -0.90 -26.94
C PRO A 230 -2.43 -0.35 -25.54
N GLN A 231 -1.98 0.89 -25.31
CA GLN A 231 -2.12 1.57 -24.02
C GLN A 231 -3.56 2.05 -23.80
N GLY A 232 -3.95 2.22 -22.54
CA GLY A 232 -5.30 2.67 -22.15
C GLY A 232 -6.37 1.57 -22.10
N THR A 233 -6.08 0.36 -22.59
CA THR A 233 -7.01 -0.78 -22.52
C THR A 233 -7.12 -1.36 -21.11
N SER A 234 -8.16 -2.15 -20.84
CA SER A 234 -8.26 -2.89 -19.56
C SER A 234 -7.17 -3.95 -19.44
N PHE A 235 -6.83 -4.60 -20.56
CA PHE A 235 -5.77 -5.59 -20.63
C PHE A 235 -4.40 -4.98 -20.30
N SER A 236 -4.03 -3.85 -20.92
CA SER A 236 -2.74 -3.21 -20.65
C SER A 236 -2.61 -2.77 -19.19
N ARG A 237 -3.70 -2.34 -18.56
CA ARG A 237 -3.74 -2.00 -17.13
C ARG A 237 -3.52 -3.22 -16.23
N ILE A 238 -4.19 -4.34 -16.50
CA ILE A 238 -4.00 -5.58 -15.74
C ILE A 238 -2.58 -6.08 -15.91
N LEU A 239 -2.08 -6.13 -17.15
CA LEU A 239 -0.72 -6.57 -17.43
C LEU A 239 0.33 -5.69 -16.75
N ASN A 240 0.19 -4.36 -16.80
CA ASN A 240 1.09 -3.45 -16.11
C ASN A 240 1.10 -3.70 -14.60
N ASN A 241 -0.08 -3.91 -13.98
CA ASN A 241 -0.14 -4.28 -12.57
C ASN A 241 0.58 -5.61 -12.30
N CYS A 242 0.37 -6.64 -13.13
CA CYS A 242 1.08 -7.91 -12.99
C CYS A 242 2.60 -7.72 -13.05
N LEU A 243 3.11 -6.94 -14.01
CA LEU A 243 4.53 -6.67 -14.16
C LEU A 243 5.10 -5.91 -12.95
N VAL A 244 4.41 -4.89 -12.45
CA VAL A 244 4.82 -4.16 -11.24
C VAL A 244 4.94 -5.09 -10.03
N PHE A 245 3.98 -6.00 -9.85
CA PHE A 245 4.00 -6.98 -8.76
C PHE A 245 5.06 -8.06 -8.94
N VAL A 246 5.36 -8.48 -10.18
CA VAL A 246 6.47 -9.40 -10.48
C VAL A 246 7.83 -8.75 -10.19
N LEU A 247 8.03 -7.49 -10.59
CA LEU A 247 9.25 -6.75 -10.27
C LEU A 247 9.42 -6.60 -8.74
N SER A 248 8.31 -6.33 -8.04
CA SER A 248 8.28 -6.30 -6.57
C SER A 248 8.63 -7.67 -5.98
N ALA A 249 8.09 -8.75 -6.54
CA ALA A 249 8.36 -10.13 -6.12
C ALA A 249 9.84 -10.45 -6.21
N ILE A 250 10.47 -10.13 -7.34
CA ILE A 250 11.91 -10.35 -7.56
C ILE A 250 12.72 -9.56 -6.55
N MET A 251 12.45 -8.25 -6.40
CA MET A 251 13.19 -7.40 -5.46
C MET A 251 13.11 -7.95 -4.02
N HIS A 252 11.91 -8.24 -3.52
CA HIS A 252 11.75 -8.75 -2.16
C HIS A 252 12.34 -10.16 -1.98
N ALA A 253 12.33 -11.00 -3.01
CA ALA A 253 12.98 -12.30 -2.98
C ALA A 253 14.51 -12.17 -2.92
N THR A 254 15.10 -11.26 -3.71
CA THR A 254 16.53 -10.93 -3.67
C THR A 254 16.96 -10.48 -2.29
N VAL A 255 16.20 -9.56 -1.69
CA VAL A 255 16.46 -9.10 -0.32
C VAL A 255 16.40 -10.27 0.66
N THR A 256 15.36 -11.11 0.58
CA THR A 256 15.23 -12.25 1.48
C THR A 256 16.35 -13.28 1.31
N TRP A 257 16.77 -13.52 0.07
CA TRP A 257 17.88 -14.42 -0.26
C TRP A 257 19.20 -13.91 0.32
N LEU A 258 19.47 -12.60 0.24
CA LEU A 258 20.65 -11.96 0.81
C LEU A 258 20.68 -12.08 2.35
N TYR A 259 19.52 -12.05 3.00
CA TYR A 259 19.39 -12.27 4.45
C TYR A 259 19.37 -13.75 4.87
N GLY A 260 19.72 -14.68 3.97
CA GLY A 260 19.87 -16.10 4.30
C GLY A 260 18.67 -16.98 3.97
N GLY A 261 17.55 -16.41 3.49
CA GLY A 261 16.36 -17.15 3.08
C GLY A 261 16.48 -17.85 1.72
N LYS A 262 17.65 -18.40 1.38
CA LYS A 262 18.00 -18.83 0.02
C LYS A 262 17.08 -19.91 -0.53
N CYS A 263 16.72 -20.87 0.31
CA CYS A 263 16.03 -22.07 -0.11
C CYS A 263 14.55 -21.81 -0.52
N ALA A 264 13.97 -20.68 -0.06
CA ALA A 264 12.60 -20.29 -0.39
C ALA A 264 12.51 -19.38 -1.63
N TRP A 265 13.58 -19.25 -2.42
CA TRP A 265 13.56 -18.54 -3.71
C TRP A 265 12.49 -19.13 -4.64
N GLY A 266 11.76 -18.26 -5.35
CA GLY A 266 10.63 -18.70 -6.20
C GLY A 266 9.37 -19.11 -5.42
N ARG A 267 9.47 -19.28 -4.09
CA ARG A 267 8.36 -19.61 -3.19
C ARG A 267 8.11 -18.44 -2.25
N GLY A 268 7.23 -18.65 -1.27
CA GLY A 268 7.03 -17.74 -0.16
C GLY A 268 6.72 -16.29 -0.56
N THR A 269 7.68 -15.40 -0.28
CA THR A 269 7.57 -13.96 -0.59
C THR A 269 7.27 -13.71 -2.08
N MET A 270 7.84 -14.47 -3.01
CA MET A 270 7.52 -14.28 -4.45
C MET A 270 6.06 -14.57 -4.75
N VAL A 271 5.54 -15.67 -4.20
CA VAL A 271 4.14 -16.08 -4.38
C VAL A 271 3.20 -15.01 -3.81
N PHE A 272 3.53 -14.48 -2.62
CA PHE A 272 2.75 -13.41 -1.99
C PHE A 272 2.62 -12.17 -2.89
N TRP A 273 3.71 -11.73 -3.53
CA TRP A 273 3.67 -10.54 -4.39
C TRP A 273 2.98 -10.83 -5.74
N CYS A 274 3.30 -11.96 -6.37
CA CYS A 274 2.72 -12.34 -7.66
C CYS A 274 1.20 -12.58 -7.61
N ILE A 275 0.64 -12.94 -6.45
CA ILE A 275 -0.80 -13.21 -6.32
C ILE A 275 -1.64 -11.95 -6.12
N GLN A 276 -1.04 -10.81 -5.74
CA GLN A 276 -1.80 -9.58 -5.45
C GLN A 276 -2.71 -9.10 -6.60
N PRO A 277 -2.29 -9.11 -7.88
CA PRO A 277 -3.17 -8.71 -9.00
C PRO A 277 -4.45 -9.54 -9.10
N MET A 278 -4.45 -10.80 -8.64
CA MET A 278 -5.64 -11.65 -8.62
C MET A 278 -6.74 -11.06 -7.74
N SER A 279 -6.39 -10.44 -6.61
CA SER A 279 -7.36 -9.74 -5.76
C SER A 279 -8.09 -8.64 -6.51
N PHE A 280 -7.40 -7.94 -7.41
CA PHE A 280 -7.99 -6.83 -8.17
C PHE A 280 -9.01 -7.35 -9.17
N VAL A 281 -8.73 -8.48 -9.81
CA VAL A 281 -9.67 -9.09 -10.76
C VAL A 281 -10.93 -9.57 -10.02
N LEU A 282 -10.75 -10.32 -8.93
CA LEU A 282 -11.85 -10.83 -8.09
C LEU A 282 -12.71 -9.70 -7.52
N GLU A 283 -12.06 -8.72 -6.89
CA GLU A 283 -12.73 -7.52 -6.37
C GLU A 283 -13.46 -6.77 -7.49
N GLY A 284 -12.90 -6.72 -8.69
CA GLY A 284 -13.49 -6.02 -9.83
C GLY A 284 -14.78 -6.67 -10.31
N LEU A 285 -14.78 -8.00 -10.36
CA LEU A 285 -15.95 -8.80 -10.70
C LEU A 285 -17.06 -8.62 -9.65
N VAL A 286 -16.73 -8.71 -8.36
CA VAL A 286 -17.70 -8.52 -7.27
C VAL A 286 -18.28 -7.11 -7.29
N GLN A 287 -17.44 -6.08 -7.42
CA GLN A 287 -17.90 -4.69 -7.48
C GLN A 287 -18.74 -4.40 -8.73
N TYR A 288 -18.44 -5.04 -9.86
CA TYR A 288 -19.25 -4.90 -11.08
C TYR A 288 -20.67 -5.44 -10.85
N ASN A 289 -20.79 -6.68 -10.35
CA ASN A 289 -22.09 -7.30 -10.08
C ASN A 289 -22.86 -6.56 -8.98
N TRP A 290 -22.18 -6.19 -7.90
CA TRP A 290 -22.77 -5.42 -6.80
C TRP A 290 -23.33 -4.06 -7.27
N LYS A 291 -22.63 -3.36 -8.17
CA LYS A 291 -23.14 -2.11 -8.75
C LYS A 291 -24.43 -2.30 -9.55
N GLN A 292 -24.57 -3.41 -10.27
CA GLN A 292 -25.82 -3.71 -10.98
C GLN A 292 -26.95 -3.99 -10.00
N TYR A 293 -26.68 -4.84 -8.99
CA TYR A 293 -27.64 -5.18 -7.95
C TYR A 293 -28.08 -3.96 -7.13
N ARG A 294 -27.15 -3.10 -6.73
CA ARG A 294 -27.44 -1.87 -5.98
C ARG A 294 -28.38 -0.95 -6.76
N LYS A 295 -28.21 -0.85 -8.08
CA LYS A 295 -29.07 -0.03 -8.94
C LYS A 295 -30.48 -0.62 -9.10
N SER A 296 -30.60 -1.95 -9.19
CA SER A 296 -31.89 -2.60 -9.42
C SER A 296 -32.71 -2.81 -8.14
N ALA A 297 -32.07 -3.25 -7.05
CA ALA A 297 -32.76 -3.73 -5.85
C ALA A 297 -32.67 -2.78 -4.64
N LEU A 298 -31.66 -1.91 -4.59
CA LEU A 298 -31.38 -1.03 -3.44
C LEU A 298 -31.46 0.46 -3.80
N TRP A 299 -32.22 0.81 -4.84
CA TRP A 299 -32.38 2.21 -5.28
C TRP A 299 -33.04 3.10 -4.22
N TRP A 300 -33.88 2.51 -3.36
CA TRP A 300 -34.59 3.18 -2.26
C TRP A 300 -33.77 3.25 -0.96
N ALA A 301 -32.67 2.50 -0.87
CA ALA A 301 -31.87 2.43 0.36
C ALA A 301 -31.03 3.71 0.54
N ASN A 302 -30.83 4.12 1.80
CA ASN A 302 -30.03 5.30 2.11
C ASN A 302 -28.58 5.12 1.60
N PRO A 303 -28.09 6.01 0.70
CA PRO A 303 -26.77 5.87 0.09
C PRO A 303 -25.60 5.81 1.08
N SER A 304 -25.72 6.53 2.20
CA SER A 304 -24.68 6.58 3.24
C SER A 304 -24.58 5.27 4.01
N VAL A 305 -25.72 4.65 4.32
CA VAL A 305 -25.77 3.34 4.99
C VAL A 305 -25.18 2.26 4.09
N VAL A 306 -25.54 2.26 2.80
CA VAL A 306 -24.98 1.31 1.82
C VAL A 306 -23.47 1.51 1.67
N ALA A 307 -22.99 2.77 1.62
CA ALA A 307 -21.56 3.05 1.54
C ALA A 307 -20.80 2.59 2.80
N ALA A 308 -21.38 2.74 4.00
CA ALA A 308 -20.80 2.24 5.24
C ALA A 308 -20.71 0.70 5.23
N PHE A 309 -21.77 0.02 4.79
CA PHE A 309 -21.78 -1.43 4.61
C PHE A 309 -20.71 -1.89 3.61
N GLU A 310 -20.61 -1.25 2.45
CA GLU A 310 -19.60 -1.54 1.43
C GLU A 310 -18.17 -1.42 2.00
N ARG A 311 -17.92 -0.43 2.86
CA ARG A 311 -16.63 -0.27 3.54
C ARG A 311 -16.36 -1.39 4.54
N VAL A 312 -17.33 -1.75 5.38
CA VAL A 312 -17.18 -2.85 6.36
C VAL A 312 -16.89 -4.18 5.66
N VAL A 313 -17.68 -4.52 4.64
CA VAL A 313 -17.46 -5.73 3.82
C VAL A 313 -16.09 -5.67 3.15
N GLY A 314 -15.71 -4.51 2.64
CA GLY A 314 -14.40 -4.28 2.05
C GLY A 314 -13.23 -4.53 3.01
N TYR A 315 -13.30 -4.04 4.24
CA TYR A 315 -12.31 -4.33 5.27
C TYR A 315 -12.23 -5.82 5.58
N GLY A 316 -13.38 -6.49 5.71
CA GLY A 316 -13.43 -7.94 5.87
C GLY A 316 -12.74 -8.69 4.73
N TRP A 317 -12.96 -8.25 3.49
CA TRP A 317 -12.29 -8.79 2.29
C TRP A 317 -10.76 -8.61 2.35
N VAL A 318 -10.27 -7.41 2.68
CA VAL A 318 -8.83 -7.14 2.78
C VAL A 318 -8.19 -8.03 3.85
N VAL A 319 -8.78 -8.10 5.04
CA VAL A 319 -8.27 -8.97 6.13
C VAL A 319 -8.26 -10.44 5.71
N ALA A 320 -9.37 -10.94 5.14
CA ALA A 320 -9.47 -12.32 4.68
C ALA A 320 -8.43 -12.65 3.59
N TRP A 321 -8.24 -11.75 2.63
CA TRP A 321 -7.24 -11.89 1.57
C TRP A 321 -5.82 -11.98 2.15
N LEU A 322 -5.48 -11.09 3.08
CA LEU A 322 -4.16 -11.05 3.70
C LEU A 322 -3.90 -12.27 4.60
N MET A 323 -4.88 -12.71 5.40
CA MET A 323 -4.80 -13.94 6.20
C MET A 323 -4.62 -15.20 5.34
N TRP A 324 -5.07 -15.16 4.09
CA TRP A 324 -4.88 -16.27 3.16
C TRP A 324 -3.52 -16.25 2.47
N CYS A 325 -3.09 -15.09 1.93
CA CYS A 325 -1.88 -15.00 1.11
C CYS A 325 -0.59 -14.71 1.89
N ALA A 326 -0.63 -13.87 2.93
CA ALA A 326 0.58 -13.47 3.65
C ALA A 326 1.32 -14.64 4.32
N PRO A 327 0.63 -15.56 5.04
CA PRO A 327 1.29 -16.69 5.70
C PRO A 327 2.08 -17.60 4.75
N LYS A 328 1.75 -17.61 3.45
CA LYS A 328 2.46 -18.44 2.46
C LYS A 328 3.95 -18.14 2.41
N ALA A 329 4.34 -16.90 2.70
CA ALA A 329 5.73 -16.52 2.88
C ALA A 329 6.38 -17.33 4.01
N ASP A 330 5.81 -17.25 5.21
CA ASP A 330 6.33 -17.92 6.40
C ASP A 330 6.29 -19.44 6.28
N PHE A 331 5.20 -20.03 5.74
CA PHE A 331 5.13 -21.47 5.49
C PHE A 331 6.26 -21.94 4.58
N ALA A 332 6.59 -21.18 3.53
CA ALA A 332 7.69 -21.53 2.66
C ALA A 332 9.04 -21.44 3.39
N PHE A 333 9.28 -20.44 4.23
CA PHE A 333 10.53 -20.35 4.98
C PHE A 333 10.70 -21.46 6.02
N GLN A 334 9.66 -21.76 6.78
CA GLN A 334 9.74 -22.74 7.88
C GLN A 334 9.86 -24.18 7.38
N ASN A 335 9.28 -24.49 6.22
CA ASN A 335 9.26 -25.85 5.68
C ASN A 335 10.30 -26.09 4.58
N CYS A 336 11.19 -25.12 4.38
CA CYS A 336 12.21 -25.23 3.36
C CYS A 336 13.48 -25.87 3.92
N ARG A 337 13.94 -26.93 3.24
CA ARG A 337 15.20 -27.60 3.57
C ARG A 337 16.34 -26.86 2.87
N VAL A 338 17.39 -26.55 3.63
CA VAL A 338 18.65 -25.96 3.11
C VAL A 338 19.46 -27.02 2.41
#